data_AF-H9VR01-F1
#
_entry.id   AF-H9VR01-F1
#
_cell.length_a   1.000
_cell.length_b   1.000
_cell.length_c   1.000
_cell.angle_alpha   90.00
_cell.angle_beta   90.00
_cell.angle_gamma   90.00
#
_symmetry.space_group_name_H-M   'P 1'
#
loop_
_entity.id
_entity.type
_entity.pdbx_description
1 polymer ?
#
loop_
_entity_poly.entity_id
_entity_poly.type
_entity_poly.pdbx_seq_one_letter_code
_entity_poly.pdbx_strand_id
1 'polypeptide(L)' 'DQKYDLQSFKFEPIRESIVAREMTRRYMMDMITHADTDVVIVGAGSAGLSCAYELSKNPDVKVAII' A
#
# COMPACT_ATOMS: atom_id res chain seq x y z
N ASP A 1 -12.94 1.28 -28.05
CA ASP A 1 -12.53 2.17 -26.94
C ASP A 1 -11.04 2.46 -26.97
N GLN A 2 -10.63 3.44 -27.76
CA GLN A 2 -9.23 3.86 -27.83
C GLN A 2 -8.98 4.89 -26.72
N LYS A 3 -8.67 4.39 -25.52
CA LYS A 3 -8.13 5.19 -24.41
C LYS A 3 -6.74 5.66 -24.85
N TYR A 4 -6.54 6.97 -24.98
CA TYR A 4 -5.29 7.68 -25.29
C TYR A 4 -4.58 7.37 -26.63
N ASP A 5 -4.15 8.43 -27.32
CA ASP A 5 -3.24 8.37 -28.47
C ASP A 5 -1.79 8.55 -27.98
N LEU A 6 -0.96 7.52 -28.16
CA LEU A 6 0.44 7.51 -27.70
C LEU A 6 1.31 8.56 -28.41
N GLN A 7 0.91 9.02 -29.61
CA GLN A 7 1.66 10.03 -30.36
C GLN A 7 1.34 11.46 -29.90
N SER A 8 0.23 11.68 -29.18
CA SER A 8 -0.21 12.99 -28.71
C SER A 8 -0.53 13.05 -27.21
N PHE A 9 -0.12 12.03 -26.45
CA PHE A 9 -0.39 11.93 -25.03
C PHE A 9 0.39 12.97 -24.21
N LYS A 10 -0.31 13.63 -23.29
CA LYS A 10 0.28 14.51 -22.27
C LYS A 10 -0.37 14.21 -20.92
N PHE A 11 0.46 14.06 -19.89
CA PHE A 11 0.00 13.96 -18.52
C PHE A 11 -0.58 15.30 -18.04
N GLU A 12 -1.51 15.23 -17.09
CA GLU A 12 -1.96 16.42 -16.38
C GLU A 12 -0.80 17.05 -15.59
N PRO A 13 -0.76 18.41 -15.51
CA PRO A 13 0.25 19.08 -14.73
C PRO A 13 0.10 18.74 -13.25
N ILE A 14 1.22 18.39 -12.61
CA ILE A 14 1.30 18.12 -11.17
C ILE A 14 2.50 18.86 -10.58
N ARG A 15 2.51 19.03 -9.26
CA ARG A 15 3.66 19.59 -8.52
C ARG A 15 4.32 18.51 -7.69
N GLU A 16 5.65 18.53 -7.64
CA GLU A 16 6.50 17.59 -6.90
C GLU A 16 6.12 17.56 -5.41
N SER A 17 5.78 18.73 -4.86
CA SER A 17 5.34 18.85 -3.47
C SER A 17 4.02 18.14 -3.17
N ILE A 18 3.13 17.99 -4.15
CA ILE A 18 1.87 17.24 -3.99
C ILE A 18 2.20 15.75 -3.90
N VAL A 19 3.05 15.25 -4.79
CA VAL A 19 3.46 13.84 -4.81
C VAL A 19 4.20 13.47 -3.52
N ALA A 20 5.16 14.30 -3.08
CA ALA A 20 5.90 14.09 -1.84
C ALA A 20 4.96 14.05 -0.62
N ARG A 21 4.02 14.99 -0.52
CA ARG A 21 3.07 15.04 0.61
C ARG A 21 2.12 13.86 0.60
N GLU A 22 1.63 13.42 -0.55
CA GLU A 22 0.75 12.25 -0.65
C GLU A 22 1.45 10.98 -0.18
N MET A 23 2.70 10.75 -0.58
CA MET A 23 3.49 9.60 -0.12
C MET A 23 3.72 9.66 1.39
N THR A 24 4.24 10.77 1.91
CA THR A 24 4.54 10.90 3.34
C THR A 24 3.29 10.79 4.20
N ARG A 25 2.18 11.40 3.78
CA ARG A 25 0.91 11.32 4.50
C ARG A 25 0.43 9.88 4.62
N ARG A 26 0.40 9.12 3.53
CA ARG A 26 -0.10 7.73 3.54
C ARG A 26 0.80 6.84 4.40
N TYR A 27 2.10 6.93 4.22
CA TYR A 27 3.06 6.14 4.99
C TYR A 27 3.01 6.46 6.50
N MET A 28 2.83 7.74 6.86
CA MET A 28 2.64 8.13 8.26
C MET A 28 1.34 7.57 8.85
N MET A 29 0.24 7.59 8.09
CA MET A 29 -1.03 7.00 8.53
C MET A 29 -0.91 5.48 8.73
N ASP A 30 -0.22 4.79 7.83
CA ASP A 30 0.04 3.35 7.95
C ASP A 30 0.88 3.06 9.20
N MET A 31 1.92 3.85 9.46
CA MET A 31 2.77 3.69 10.64
C MET A 31 2.01 3.90 11.95
N ILE A 32 1.10 4.87 12.02
CA ILE A 32 0.25 5.09 13.19
C ILE A 32 -0.76 3.95 13.34
N THR A 33 -1.36 3.48 12.25
CA THR A 33 -2.37 2.42 12.28
C THR A 33 -1.78 1.07 12.70
N HIS A 34 -0.56 0.76 12.24
CA HIS A 34 0.14 -0.49 12.54
C HIS A 34 1.08 -0.39 13.75
N ALA A 35 1.10 0.74 14.45
CA ALA A 35 1.78 0.85 15.75
C ALA A 35 1.14 -0.09 16.79
N ASP A 36 -0.16 -0.38 16.65
CA ASP A 36 -0.91 -1.35 17.45
C ASP A 36 -1.64 -2.32 16.51
N THR A 37 -0.98 -3.45 16.22
CA THR A 37 -1.43 -4.48 15.27
C THR A 37 -1.63 -5.80 16.00
N ASP A 38 -2.63 -6.58 15.56
CA ASP A 38 -2.98 -7.85 16.22
C ASP A 38 -1.93 -8.94 15.93
N VAL A 39 -1.41 -8.97 14.70
CA VAL A 39 -0.40 -9.93 14.27
C VAL A 39 0.72 -9.24 13.47
N VAL A 40 1.97 -9.61 13.75
CA VAL A 40 3.15 -9.23 12.97
C VAL A 40 3.77 -10.47 12.33
N ILE A 41 3.93 -10.47 11.01
CA ILE A 41 4.63 -11.51 10.25
C ILE A 41 5.99 -10.95 9.84
N VAL A 42 7.07 -11.60 10.30
CA VAL A 42 8.45 -11.23 9.94
C VAL A 42 8.92 -12.11 8.78
N GLY A 43 9.10 -11.50 7.61
CA GLY A 43 9.54 -12.15 6.38
C GLY A 43 8.41 -12.46 5.41
N ALA A 44 8.39 -11.73 4.28
CA ALA A 44 7.46 -11.92 3.17
C ALA A 44 7.87 -13.07 2.21
N GLY A 45 8.26 -14.22 2.77
CA GLY A 45 8.53 -15.44 2.00
C GLY A 45 7.25 -16.21 1.63
N SER A 46 7.37 -17.34 0.95
CA SER A 46 6.20 -18.18 0.60
C SER A 46 5.37 -18.57 1.82
N ALA A 47 6.02 -19.01 2.90
CA ALA A 47 5.36 -19.34 4.16
C ALA A 47 4.70 -18.12 4.82
N GLY A 48 5.37 -16.96 4.83
CA GLY A 48 4.86 -15.72 5.41
C GLY A 48 3.64 -15.19 4.66
N LEU A 49 3.67 -15.21 3.33
CA LEU A 49 2.55 -14.77 2.49
C LEU A 49 1.38 -15.75 2.54
N SER A 50 1.61 -17.06 2.60
CA SER A 50 0.52 -18.03 2.81
C SER A 50 -0.16 -17.83 4.17
N CYS A 51 0.61 -17.56 5.23
CA CYS A 51 0.08 -17.23 6.55
C CYS A 51 -0.73 -15.93 6.51
N ALA A 52 -0.18 -14.84 5.94
CA ALA A 52 -0.85 -13.56 5.80
C ALA A 52 -2.16 -13.67 5.00
N TYR A 53 -2.14 -14.44 3.91
CA TYR A 53 -3.30 -14.69 3.07
C TYR A 53 -4.44 -15.37 3.83
N GLU A 54 -4.15 -16.37 4.67
CA GLU A 54 -5.19 -17.02 5.47
C GLU A 54 -5.70 -16.12 6.59
N LEU A 55 -4.83 -15.39 7.28
CA LEU A 55 -5.21 -14.50 8.38
C LEU A 55 -6.04 -13.30 7.91
N SER A 56 -5.69 -12.69 6.78
CA SER A 56 -6.39 -11.54 6.21
C SER A 56 -7.80 -11.84 5.69
N LYS A 57 -8.20 -13.11 5.59
CA LYS A 57 -9.60 -13.48 5.28
C LYS A 57 -10.57 -13.07 6.38
N ASN A 58 -10.09 -12.92 7.61
CA ASN A 58 -10.85 -12.32 8.69
C ASN A 58 -10.59 -10.80 8.71
N PRO A 59 -11.58 -9.95 8.34
CA PRO A 59 -11.40 -8.50 8.28
C PRO A 59 -11.23 -7.85 9.66
N ASP A 60 -11.53 -8.55 10.75
CA ASP A 60 -11.40 -8.03 12.11
C ASP A 60 -9.95 -8.07 12.63
N VAL A 61 -9.03 -8.75 11.93
CA VAL A 61 -7.63 -8.93 12.34
C VAL A 61 -6.71 -8.01 11.53
N LYS A 62 -5.96 -7.15 12.21
CA LYS A 62 -4.91 -6.33 11.61
C LYS A 62 -3.61 -7.12 11.51
N VAL A 63 -3.15 -7.34 10.28
CA VAL A 63 -1.91 -8.08 9.99
C VAL A 63 -0.87 -7.13 9.41
N ALA A 64 0.24 -6.94 10.11
CA ALA A 64 1.41 -6.23 9.62
C ALA A 64 2.46 -7.23 9.11
N ILE A 65 3.06 -6.95 7.95
CA ILE A 65 4.16 -7.76 7.39
C ILE A 65 5.40 -6.88 7.29
N ILE A 66 6.53 -7.37 7.81
CA ILE A 66 7.84 -6.70 7.79
C ILE A 66 8.84 -7.53 7.00
#